data_AF-A0A3M7HIF0-F1
#
_entry.id   AF-A0A3M7HIF0-F1
#
_cell.length_a   1.000
_cell.length_b   1.000
_cell.length_c   1.000
_cell.angle_alpha   90.00
_cell.angle_beta   90.00
_cell.angle_gamma   90.00
#
_symmetry.space_group_name_H-M   'P 1'
#
loop_
_entity.id
_entity.type
_entity.pdbx_description
1 polymer ?
#
loop_
_entity_poly.entity_id
_entity_poly.type
_entity_poly.pdbx_seq_one_letter_code
_entity_poly.pdbx_strand_id
1 'polypeptide(L)'
;MHQPTLTSLLLGAGAGLVAAHPAPWSWTPRGHHHHDQTGHFLPSSNPSGIPAGRGPTDGTVVATGGFGSYIVPSGSGIAALTLKGYASASGSGIAMPTGTGFYATGTAAAVPTASTTAVSFEVSNTAPTDDSGSMVSKVQADSGCTFTDADAAASGKADCKNIVLKDIAVPAGTTLDMTDLNDGTTVTFEGTTTFGYEEWKGPLISFSGTDITIHGADGHLIDMGGDQWWDGKGSNGGVTKPKGFYAHSLTDSVITGLNIKNTPIQCFSINGAENLHVVDITIDNSEVKGDVEDGGHNTDAFDVGSSTGVYISGANVKNQDDCLAINSGTDISFTGATCSGGHGISIGSVGGRDDNTVENVFISDSTITDSDNGAYHELHRLSVRIKTVYDATGSVKNVTYSSITLSGIKKYGIVIEQDYENGSPTGTPTDGVPITDLTLSDITGSVGDDAAPYFILCAACSDWTVSGVEVTGGTASDECEGEPSGVDLC
;
A
#
# COMPACT_ATOMS: atom_id res chain seq x y z
N MET A 1 47.32 45.58 10.71
CA MET A 1 45.87 45.47 10.43
C MET A 1 45.30 44.38 11.32
N HIS A 2 44.15 44.69 11.91
CA HIS A 2 43.52 44.04 13.05
C HIS A 2 43.05 42.58 12.81
N GLN A 3 43.27 41.75 13.83
CA GLN A 3 42.42 40.62 14.29
C GLN A 3 41.09 41.17 14.90
N PRO A 4 40.06 40.38 15.34
CA PRO A 4 40.06 38.95 15.69
C PRO A 4 38.77 38.14 15.38
N THR A 5 38.89 36.82 15.62
CA THR A 5 37.84 35.87 16.01
C THR A 5 37.23 36.18 17.39
N LEU A 6 35.93 35.93 17.60
CA LEU A 6 35.35 35.84 18.94
C LEU A 6 34.20 34.84 19.06
N THR A 7 34.33 34.04 20.11
CA THR A 7 33.45 33.06 20.73
C THR A 7 32.40 33.74 21.62
N SER A 8 31.17 33.22 21.67
CA SER A 8 30.20 33.43 22.76
C SER A 8 29.01 32.47 22.56
N LEU A 9 28.22 32.02 23.54
CA LEU A 9 28.33 31.81 24.97
C LEU A 9 27.04 31.03 25.34
N LEU A 10 27.16 29.90 26.05
CA LEU A 10 26.02 29.23 26.71
C LEU A 10 25.63 29.96 28.00
N LEU A 11 24.33 30.14 28.21
CA LEU A 11 23.59 30.22 29.49
C LEU A 11 22.11 30.00 29.12
N GLY A 12 21.30 29.13 29.73
CA GLY A 12 21.40 28.48 31.03
C GLY A 12 20.22 28.90 31.92
N ALA A 13 19.18 28.05 31.92
CA ALA A 13 18.21 27.78 33.00
C ALA A 13 17.18 28.86 33.44
N GLY A 14 15.95 28.39 33.74
CA GLY A 14 15.16 28.97 34.82
C GLY A 14 13.63 28.94 34.70
N ALA A 15 13.03 27.78 35.00
CA ALA A 15 11.80 27.54 35.75
C ALA A 15 10.69 28.61 35.90
N GLY A 16 9.43 28.17 35.79
CA GLY A 16 8.44 28.44 36.84
C GLY A 16 7.07 29.00 36.43
N LEU A 17 6.08 28.10 36.39
CA LEU A 17 4.81 28.14 37.13
C LEU A 17 3.72 29.23 36.87
N VAL A 18 2.50 28.69 36.74
CA VAL A 18 1.16 29.21 37.10
C VAL A 18 0.24 29.74 35.98
N ALA A 19 -0.91 29.06 35.96
CA ALA A 19 -2.18 29.26 35.28
C ALA A 19 -2.74 30.69 35.22
N ALA A 20 -3.52 30.95 34.16
CA ALA A 20 -4.91 31.42 34.26
C ALA A 20 -5.57 31.50 32.86
N HIS A 21 -6.75 30.90 32.72
CA HIS A 21 -7.71 31.23 31.66
C HIS A 21 -8.12 32.72 31.75
N PRO A 22 -8.49 33.35 30.63
CA PRO A 22 -9.92 33.46 30.33
C PRO A 22 -10.27 33.33 28.84
N ALA A 23 -11.42 32.71 28.57
CA ALA A 23 -12.20 32.92 27.35
C ALA A 23 -13.28 34.00 27.64
N PRO A 24 -14.12 34.41 26.67
CA PRO A 24 -13.91 34.61 25.24
C PRO A 24 -14.34 36.03 24.82
N TRP A 25 -13.87 36.58 23.69
CA TRP A 25 -14.58 37.69 23.00
C TRP A 25 -14.87 37.34 21.54
N SER A 26 -16.17 37.41 21.27
CA SER A 26 -16.87 37.32 19.99
C SER A 26 -16.42 38.37 18.98
N TRP A 27 -16.22 37.95 17.73
CA TRP A 27 -16.31 38.83 16.57
C TRP A 27 -17.26 38.22 15.53
N THR A 28 -18.45 38.81 15.42
CA THR A 28 -19.26 38.82 14.20
C THR A 28 -18.76 39.91 13.26
N PRO A 29 -18.92 39.73 11.94
CA PRO A 29 -19.57 40.77 11.15
C PRO A 29 -20.81 40.27 10.38
N ARG A 30 -21.89 41.05 10.51
CA ARG A 30 -23.00 41.21 9.56
C ARG A 30 -22.46 41.71 8.20
N GLY A 31 -23.10 41.53 7.05
CA GLY A 31 -24.39 40.96 6.71
C GLY A 31 -24.81 41.39 5.29
N HIS A 32 -25.78 40.64 4.75
CA HIS A 32 -26.82 41.01 3.77
C HIS A 32 -26.47 41.53 2.36
N HIS A 33 -27.00 40.83 1.35
CA HIS A 33 -28.14 41.33 0.57
C HIS A 33 -29.00 40.18 0.04
N HIS A 34 -30.26 40.14 0.49
CA HIS A 34 -31.38 39.43 -0.12
C HIS A 34 -31.99 40.31 -1.21
N HIS A 35 -32.48 39.70 -2.30
CA HIS A 35 -33.54 40.29 -3.12
C HIS A 35 -34.72 39.31 -3.15
N ASP A 36 -35.87 39.81 -2.69
CA ASP A 36 -37.13 39.11 -2.51
C ASP A 36 -37.96 39.08 -3.82
N GLN A 37 -38.51 37.89 -4.11
CA GLN A 37 -39.92 37.54 -4.36
C GLN A 37 -40.81 38.38 -5.30
N THR A 38 -41.53 37.64 -6.16
CA THR A 38 -43.02 37.57 -6.26
C THR A 38 -43.32 36.21 -6.94
N GLY A 39 -44.21 35.30 -6.54
CA GLY A 39 -45.35 35.31 -5.64
C GLY A 39 -46.57 34.79 -6.41
N HIS A 40 -47.06 33.57 -6.15
CA HIS A 40 -48.48 33.18 -6.29
C HIS A 40 -48.76 31.81 -5.63
N PHE A 41 -49.93 31.71 -5.00
CA PHE A 41 -50.33 30.72 -4.00
C PHE A 41 -51.64 30.01 -4.43
N LEU A 42 -51.76 28.72 -4.03
CA LEU A 42 -52.97 27.87 -3.81
C LEU A 42 -53.63 27.12 -5.01
N PRO A 43 -54.43 26.03 -4.77
CA PRO A 43 -54.13 24.77 -4.07
C PRO A 43 -54.75 23.49 -4.72
N SER A 44 -54.47 22.32 -4.11
CA SER A 44 -55.27 21.06 -4.09
C SER A 44 -55.16 20.06 -5.26
N SER A 45 -54.82 18.80 -4.97
CA SER A 45 -55.76 17.70 -4.72
C SER A 45 -55.05 16.34 -4.74
N ASN A 46 -55.29 15.55 -3.70
CA ASN A 46 -55.07 14.10 -3.66
C ASN A 46 -56.28 13.44 -4.36
N PRO A 47 -56.15 12.27 -5.01
CA PRO A 47 -56.47 11.04 -4.27
C PRO A 47 -55.70 9.76 -4.69
N SER A 48 -55.37 8.97 -3.65
CA SER A 48 -55.42 7.50 -3.50
C SER A 48 -55.69 6.58 -4.71
N GLY A 49 -54.95 5.46 -4.75
CA GLY A 49 -55.38 4.22 -5.41
C GLY A 49 -54.40 3.03 -5.29
N ILE A 50 -54.57 2.19 -4.26
CA ILE A 50 -54.11 0.78 -4.22
C ILE A 50 -55.15 -0.09 -4.96
N PRO A 51 -54.75 -1.16 -5.66
CA PRO A 51 -55.16 -2.48 -5.17
C PRO A 51 -54.03 -3.53 -5.20
N ALA A 52 -54.04 -4.34 -4.15
CA ALA A 52 -53.31 -5.59 -4.01
C ALA A 52 -53.89 -6.70 -4.91
N GLY A 53 -53.06 -7.69 -5.28
CA GLY A 53 -53.59 -9.00 -5.66
C GLY A 53 -52.66 -9.96 -6.39
N ARG A 54 -52.15 -10.95 -5.62
CA ARG A 54 -51.88 -12.36 -5.99
C ARG A 54 -50.64 -12.71 -6.85
N GLY A 55 -49.66 -13.35 -6.23
CA GLY A 55 -48.84 -14.40 -6.88
C GLY A 55 -49.56 -15.76 -6.86
N PRO A 56 -48.87 -16.91 -6.98
CA PRO A 56 -47.52 -17.16 -7.48
C PRO A 56 -47.51 -18.21 -8.62
N THR A 57 -46.45 -18.29 -9.41
CA THR A 57 -46.14 -19.51 -10.18
C THR A 57 -44.64 -19.78 -10.17
N ASP A 58 -44.33 -20.94 -9.59
CA ASP A 58 -43.17 -21.82 -9.77
C ASP A 58 -42.08 -21.37 -10.75
N GLY A 59 -40.86 -21.37 -10.22
CA GLY A 59 -39.62 -21.30 -10.98
C GLY A 59 -38.47 -21.83 -10.14
N THR A 60 -38.57 -23.10 -9.75
CA THR A 60 -37.45 -23.88 -9.20
C THR A 60 -36.38 -23.98 -10.29
N VAL A 61 -35.24 -23.29 -10.12
CA VAL A 61 -34.03 -23.61 -10.88
C VAL A 61 -33.11 -24.42 -9.98
N VAL A 62 -32.82 -25.60 -10.51
CA VAL A 62 -32.05 -26.70 -9.96
C VAL A 62 -30.63 -26.26 -9.67
N ALA A 63 -30.24 -26.37 -8.40
CA ALA A 63 -28.85 -26.61 -8.03
C ALA A 63 -28.49 -28.04 -8.43
N THR A 64 -27.58 -28.21 -9.39
CA THR A 64 -26.83 -29.45 -9.54
C THR A 64 -25.49 -29.28 -8.84
N GLY A 65 -25.36 -29.92 -7.68
CA GLY A 65 -24.08 -30.16 -7.03
C GLY A 65 -23.22 -31.17 -7.79
N GLY A 66 -21.94 -31.26 -7.43
CA GLY A 66 -21.03 -32.23 -8.03
C GLY A 66 -19.57 -32.15 -7.59
N PHE A 67 -19.34 -32.18 -6.27
CA PHE A 67 -18.18 -32.73 -5.54
C PHE A 67 -16.75 -32.68 -6.11
N GLY A 68 -15.86 -32.12 -5.29
CA GLY A 68 -14.43 -32.41 -5.27
C GLY A 68 -13.80 -32.05 -3.92
N SER A 69 -14.33 -32.57 -2.81
CA SER A 69 -13.71 -32.49 -1.49
C SER A 69 -12.54 -33.48 -1.39
N TYR A 70 -11.31 -32.98 -1.20
CA TYR A 70 -10.18 -33.82 -0.77
C TYR A 70 -9.97 -33.66 0.74
N ILE A 71 -10.10 -34.77 1.46
CA ILE A 71 -9.57 -34.95 2.81
C ILE A 71 -8.09 -35.31 2.65
N VAL A 72 -7.20 -34.48 3.19
CA VAL A 72 -5.76 -34.79 3.31
C VAL A 72 -5.53 -35.55 4.62
N PRO A 73 -4.90 -36.74 4.62
CA PRO A 73 -4.50 -37.40 5.85
C PRO A 73 -3.35 -36.62 6.51
N SER A 74 -3.48 -36.40 7.81
CA SER A 74 -2.41 -35.94 8.70
C SER A 74 -1.16 -36.80 8.57
N GLY A 75 -0.01 -36.18 8.31
CA GLY A 75 1.29 -36.78 8.60
C GLY A 75 2.39 -36.48 7.58
N SER A 76 3.31 -35.63 8.00
CA SER A 76 4.75 -35.64 7.67
C SER A 76 5.21 -34.88 6.42
N GLY A 77 5.97 -33.81 6.67
CA GLY A 77 7.11 -33.42 5.83
C GLY A 77 6.89 -32.21 4.93
N ILE A 78 7.21 -31.03 5.46
CA ILE A 78 7.52 -29.82 4.69
C ILE A 78 8.63 -30.12 3.67
N ALA A 79 8.28 -30.10 2.39
CA ALA A 79 9.23 -30.05 1.29
C ALA A 79 9.27 -28.60 0.77
N ALA A 80 10.46 -28.01 0.81
CA ALA A 80 10.72 -26.66 0.32
C ALA A 80 10.25 -26.48 -1.13
N LEU A 81 9.45 -25.44 -1.38
CA LEU A 81 9.14 -25.00 -2.74
C LEU A 81 10.45 -24.52 -3.39
N THR A 82 10.91 -25.25 -4.40
CA THR A 82 11.98 -24.76 -5.29
C THR A 82 11.35 -23.83 -6.31
N LEU A 83 11.71 -22.55 -6.27
CA LEU A 83 11.27 -21.52 -7.21
C LEU A 83 11.71 -21.92 -8.63
N LYS A 84 10.76 -22.02 -9.56
CA LYS A 84 11.05 -22.13 -10.99
C LYS A 84 11.60 -20.78 -11.45
N GLY A 85 12.90 -20.73 -11.74
CA GLY A 85 13.55 -19.56 -12.33
C GLY A 85 12.93 -19.20 -13.67
N TYR A 86 12.38 -17.99 -13.76
CA TYR A 86 12.17 -17.29 -15.03
C TYR A 86 13.51 -16.68 -15.44
N ALA A 87 14.13 -17.25 -16.47
CA ALA A 87 15.27 -16.64 -17.12
C ALA A 87 14.76 -15.52 -18.04
N SER A 88 15.13 -14.28 -17.75
CA SER A 88 15.04 -13.18 -18.71
C SER A 88 16.15 -13.36 -19.75
N ALA A 89 15.75 -13.50 -21.01
CA ALA A 89 16.69 -13.52 -22.12
C ALA A 89 16.80 -12.10 -22.69
N SER A 90 17.87 -11.39 -22.32
CA SER A 90 18.38 -10.25 -23.08
C SER A 90 19.29 -10.78 -24.19
N GLY A 91 18.95 -10.51 -25.45
CA GLY A 91 19.68 -11.03 -26.58
C GLY A 91 19.40 -10.28 -27.87
N SER A 92 20.16 -9.22 -28.11
CA SER A 92 20.26 -8.56 -29.41
C SER A 92 21.08 -9.42 -30.37
N GLY A 93 20.51 -9.73 -31.55
CA GLY A 93 21.30 -9.79 -32.78
C GLY A 93 21.30 -11.09 -33.60
N ILE A 94 20.86 -10.89 -34.84
CA ILE A 94 21.28 -11.53 -36.11
C ILE A 94 20.49 -12.75 -36.59
N ALA A 95 19.97 -12.59 -37.82
CA ALA A 95 19.08 -13.49 -38.53
C ALA A 95 19.81 -14.45 -39.50
N MET A 96 19.07 -15.54 -39.82
CA MET A 96 19.13 -16.46 -40.99
C MET A 96 20.07 -17.70 -40.92
N PRO A 97 19.74 -18.83 -41.61
CA PRO A 97 18.43 -19.37 -41.99
C PRO A 97 18.24 -20.88 -41.67
N THR A 98 17.01 -21.33 -41.88
CA THR A 98 16.42 -22.67 -41.70
C THR A 98 17.00 -23.79 -42.57
N GLY A 99 17.14 -25.00 -42.01
CA GLY A 99 17.45 -26.22 -42.78
C GLY A 99 17.24 -27.54 -41.99
N THR A 100 16.12 -28.19 -42.31
CA THR A 100 15.62 -29.57 -42.06
C THR A 100 16.58 -30.70 -41.64
N GLY A 101 16.13 -31.60 -40.74
CA GLY A 101 16.74 -32.94 -40.56
C GLY A 101 16.17 -33.86 -39.47
N PHE A 102 15.15 -34.66 -39.84
CA PHE A 102 14.74 -36.02 -39.42
C PHE A 102 14.99 -36.65 -38.02
N TYR A 103 13.92 -37.33 -37.57
CA TYR A 103 13.75 -38.21 -36.41
C TYR A 103 14.59 -39.50 -36.43
N ALA A 104 15.02 -39.96 -35.25
CA ALA A 104 15.27 -41.37 -34.96
C ALA A 104 14.95 -41.70 -33.48
N THR A 105 14.11 -42.72 -33.31
CA THR A 105 13.71 -43.37 -32.05
C THR A 105 14.80 -44.28 -31.51
N GLY A 106 15.03 -44.28 -30.20
CA GLY A 106 15.93 -45.23 -29.50
C GLY A 106 15.37 -45.62 -28.15
N THR A 107 15.09 -46.91 -28.00
CA THR A 107 14.49 -47.62 -26.86
C THR A 107 15.44 -47.83 -25.68
N ALA A 108 14.82 -48.02 -24.50
CA ALA A 108 15.43 -48.28 -23.19
C ALA A 108 16.36 -49.51 -23.13
N ALA A 109 17.39 -49.41 -22.28
CA ALA A 109 18.17 -50.54 -21.78
C ALA A 109 18.41 -50.40 -20.27
N ALA A 110 18.32 -51.53 -19.58
CA ALA A 110 18.27 -51.67 -18.13
C ALA A 110 19.64 -51.68 -17.43
N VAL A 111 19.55 -51.46 -16.11
CA VAL A 111 20.55 -51.42 -15.03
C VAL A 111 21.44 -52.66 -14.94
N PRO A 112 22.66 -52.54 -14.36
CA PRO A 112 23.05 -53.48 -13.32
C PRO A 112 23.48 -52.79 -12.01
N THR A 113 23.01 -53.38 -10.91
CA THR A 113 23.32 -53.10 -9.51
C THR A 113 24.79 -53.43 -9.19
N ALA A 114 25.51 -52.51 -8.54
CA ALA A 114 26.83 -52.76 -7.99
C ALA A 114 26.78 -52.84 -6.45
N SER A 115 27.48 -53.86 -5.96
CA SER A 115 27.54 -54.38 -4.59
C SER A 115 28.24 -53.43 -3.62
N THR A 116 27.76 -53.40 -2.37
CA THR A 116 28.39 -52.74 -1.22
C THR A 116 29.65 -53.50 -0.77
N THR A 117 30.79 -52.80 -0.75
CA THR A 117 32.00 -53.23 -0.04
C THR A 117 32.20 -52.33 1.17
N ALA A 118 32.19 -52.95 2.35
CA ALA A 118 32.47 -52.30 3.63
C ALA A 118 33.93 -51.82 3.68
N VAL A 119 34.12 -50.56 4.06
CA VAL A 119 35.43 -49.98 4.37
C VAL A 119 35.49 -49.78 5.87
N SER A 120 36.39 -50.49 6.53
CA SER A 120 36.70 -50.37 7.94
C SER A 120 37.50 -49.09 8.19
N PHE A 121 36.96 -48.19 9.02
CA PHE A 121 37.70 -47.04 9.55
C PHE A 121 38.12 -47.33 11.00
N GLU A 122 39.41 -47.17 11.26
CA GLU A 122 39.99 -47.21 12.60
C GLU A 122 39.54 -45.99 13.40
N VAL A 123 39.02 -46.21 14.60
CA VAL A 123 38.73 -45.16 15.57
C VAL A 123 40.03 -44.80 16.28
N SER A 124 40.63 -43.65 15.95
CA SER A 124 41.65 -43.05 16.80
C SER A 124 40.96 -42.29 17.93
N ASN A 125 41.27 -42.70 19.16
CA ASN A 125 40.70 -42.12 20.36
C ASN A 125 41.58 -40.94 20.79
N THR A 126 41.35 -39.76 20.21
CA THR A 126 41.93 -38.50 20.70
C THR A 126 40.92 -37.80 21.61
N ALA A 127 41.32 -37.57 22.86
CA ALA A 127 40.53 -36.87 23.87
C ALA A 127 40.10 -35.48 23.39
N PRO A 128 38.85 -35.03 23.65
CA PRO A 128 38.41 -33.70 23.27
C PRO A 128 39.13 -32.67 24.15
N THR A 129 39.92 -31.81 23.51
CA THR A 129 40.31 -30.53 24.08
C THR A 129 39.12 -29.60 23.98
N ASP A 130 38.76 -29.04 25.12
CA ASP A 130 37.79 -27.98 25.39
C ASP A 130 37.66 -26.93 24.27
N ASP A 131 36.66 -27.08 23.41
CA ASP A 131 36.11 -26.04 22.54
C ASP A 131 34.57 -26.09 22.57
N SER A 132 34.02 -26.16 23.80
CA SER A 132 32.58 -26.09 24.05
C SER A 132 32.03 -24.66 23.91
N GLY A 133 32.89 -23.65 23.71
CA GLY A 133 32.47 -22.24 23.60
C GLY A 133 32.07 -21.82 22.18
N SER A 134 32.67 -22.42 21.15
CA SER A 134 32.48 -22.00 19.75
C SER A 134 31.28 -22.66 19.06
N MET A 135 30.97 -23.92 19.41
CA MET A 135 29.82 -24.64 18.84
C MET A 135 28.47 -24.26 19.47
N VAL A 136 28.46 -23.76 20.71
CA VAL A 136 27.22 -23.29 21.36
C VAL A 136 26.75 -21.98 20.73
N SER A 137 27.68 -21.09 20.36
CA SER A 137 27.37 -19.81 19.71
C SER A 137 26.79 -19.95 18.30
N LYS A 138 27.15 -21.02 17.58
CA LYS A 138 26.66 -21.27 16.21
C LYS A 138 25.35 -22.05 16.18
N VAL A 139 25.12 -22.95 17.14
CA VAL A 139 23.86 -23.67 17.32
C VAL A 139 22.76 -22.74 17.85
N GLN A 140 23.13 -21.71 18.62
CA GLN A 140 22.18 -20.73 19.16
C GLN A 140 21.69 -19.71 18.11
N ALA A 141 22.48 -19.42 17.07
CA ALA A 141 22.07 -18.58 15.95
C ALA A 141 21.02 -19.27 15.03
N ASP A 142 21.00 -20.61 15.00
CA ASP A 142 19.98 -21.41 14.31
C ASP A 142 18.74 -21.68 15.18
N SER A 143 18.84 -21.50 16.51
CA SER A 143 17.68 -21.57 17.41
C SER A 143 16.93 -20.24 17.39
N GLY A 144 15.70 -20.25 16.87
CA GLY A 144 14.90 -19.03 16.80
C GLY A 144 14.67 -18.37 18.17
N CYS A 145 14.57 -17.05 18.16
CA CYS A 145 14.28 -16.21 19.31
C CYS A 145 12.79 -15.87 19.34
N THR A 146 12.16 -15.98 20.50
CA THR A 146 10.79 -15.48 20.71
C THR A 146 10.83 -14.34 21.69
N PHE A 147 10.36 -13.17 21.26
CA PHE A 147 10.24 -11.99 22.09
C PHE A 147 8.77 -11.69 22.36
N THR A 148 8.46 -11.35 23.60
CA THR A 148 7.14 -10.91 24.05
C THR A 148 7.14 -9.46 24.54
N ASP A 149 8.23 -8.75 24.24
CA ASP A 149 8.50 -7.37 24.66
C ASP A 149 9.32 -6.66 23.58
N ALA A 150 9.01 -5.39 23.33
CA ALA A 150 9.62 -4.61 22.26
C ALA A 150 11.10 -4.29 22.53
N ASP A 151 11.45 -3.91 23.77
CA ASP A 151 12.81 -3.56 24.15
C ASP A 151 13.73 -4.79 24.08
N ALA A 152 13.23 -5.95 24.52
CA ALA A 152 13.93 -7.22 24.40
C ALA A 152 14.16 -7.61 22.93
N ALA A 153 13.15 -7.42 22.06
CA ALA A 153 13.29 -7.68 20.63
C ALA A 153 14.34 -6.76 19.98
N ALA A 154 14.26 -5.45 20.23
CA ALA A 154 15.19 -4.46 19.69
C ALA A 154 16.64 -4.72 20.16
N SER A 155 16.83 -5.14 21.41
CA SER A 155 18.15 -5.43 21.96
C SER A 155 18.71 -6.79 21.51
N GLY A 156 17.85 -7.76 21.24
CA GLY A 156 18.22 -9.14 20.91
C GLY A 156 18.23 -9.46 19.42
N LYS A 157 17.68 -8.59 18.54
CA LYS A 157 17.53 -8.87 17.10
C LYS A 157 18.83 -9.26 16.38
N ALA A 158 19.97 -8.73 16.81
CA ALA A 158 21.27 -9.01 16.23
C ALA A 158 21.81 -10.43 16.54
N ASP A 159 21.24 -11.13 17.51
CA ASP A 159 21.68 -12.48 17.91
C ASP A 159 20.86 -13.61 17.26
N CYS A 160 19.85 -13.25 16.44
CA CYS A 160 18.80 -14.15 15.99
C CYS A 160 18.65 -14.13 14.47
N LYS A 161 18.50 -15.30 13.83
CA LYS A 161 18.11 -15.42 12.41
C LYS A 161 16.63 -15.71 12.21
N ASN A 162 15.98 -16.33 13.19
CA ASN A 162 14.54 -16.58 13.19
C ASN A 162 13.94 -15.88 14.39
N ILE A 163 13.17 -14.82 14.20
CA ILE A 163 12.58 -14.00 15.25
C ILE A 163 11.08 -14.21 15.24
N VAL A 164 10.49 -14.48 16.41
CA VAL A 164 9.05 -14.49 16.64
C VAL A 164 8.71 -13.32 17.56
N LEU A 165 7.86 -12.41 17.08
CA LEU A 165 7.31 -11.30 17.84
C LEU A 165 5.91 -11.69 18.32
N LYS A 166 5.83 -12.15 19.57
CA LYS A 166 4.62 -12.78 20.12
C LYS A 166 3.91 -11.86 21.11
N ASP A 167 2.67 -11.50 20.79
CA ASP A 167 1.79 -10.72 21.66
C ASP A 167 2.44 -9.43 22.21
N ILE A 168 3.29 -8.78 21.40
CA ILE A 168 4.03 -7.60 21.83
C ILE A 168 3.07 -6.42 22.01
N ALA A 169 3.00 -5.89 23.22
CA ALA A 169 2.42 -4.57 23.50
C ALA A 169 3.54 -3.53 23.47
N VAL A 170 3.65 -2.80 22.37
CA VAL A 170 4.68 -1.77 22.19
C VAL A 170 4.35 -0.58 23.10
N PRO A 171 5.31 -0.11 23.93
CA PRO A 171 5.08 1.04 24.80
C PRO A 171 4.62 2.29 24.03
N ALA A 172 3.92 3.18 24.72
CA ALA A 172 3.52 4.47 24.16
C ALA A 172 4.76 5.29 23.77
N GLY A 173 4.70 5.93 22.59
CA GLY A 173 5.77 6.80 22.10
C GLY A 173 7.04 6.10 21.63
N THR A 174 7.03 4.77 21.51
CA THR A 174 8.19 4.00 21.07
C THR A 174 7.91 3.20 19.80
N THR A 175 8.98 2.89 19.07
CA THR A 175 8.95 2.08 17.85
C THR A 175 9.25 0.63 18.20
N LEU A 176 8.52 -0.31 17.61
CA LEU A 176 8.97 -1.69 17.47
C LEU A 176 10.12 -1.73 16.46
N ASP A 177 11.34 -1.55 16.96
CA ASP A 177 12.52 -1.33 16.16
C ASP A 177 13.18 -2.65 15.71
N MET A 178 12.89 -3.05 14.48
CA MET A 178 13.50 -4.16 13.76
C MET A 178 14.40 -3.67 12.60
N THR A 179 15.07 -2.52 12.75
CA THR A 179 16.11 -2.09 11.80
C THR A 179 17.41 -2.87 12.00
N ASP A 180 18.28 -2.81 10.99
CA ASP A 180 19.65 -3.35 11.04
C ASP A 180 19.68 -4.85 11.35
N LEU A 181 18.69 -5.57 10.80
CA LEU A 181 18.64 -7.03 10.92
C LEU A 181 19.81 -7.65 10.16
N ASN A 182 20.33 -8.76 10.68
CA ASN A 182 21.33 -9.53 9.97
C ASN A 182 20.74 -10.10 8.67
N ASP A 183 21.55 -10.19 7.62
CA ASP A 183 21.09 -10.71 6.32
C ASP A 183 20.42 -12.09 6.42
N GLY A 184 19.31 -12.33 5.72
CA GLY A 184 18.63 -13.63 5.77
C GLY A 184 17.74 -13.83 7.00
N THR A 185 17.48 -12.78 7.79
CA THR A 185 16.64 -12.91 9.00
C THR A 185 15.18 -13.08 8.63
N THR A 186 14.52 -14.04 9.25
CA THR A 186 13.07 -14.23 9.18
C THR A 186 12.42 -13.70 10.44
N VAL A 187 11.40 -12.86 10.30
CA VAL A 187 10.59 -12.31 11.39
C VAL A 187 9.14 -12.75 11.23
N THR A 188 8.58 -13.34 12.29
CA THR A 188 7.20 -13.85 12.35
C THR A 188 6.41 -13.09 13.41
N PHE A 189 5.34 -12.41 13.02
CA PHE A 189 4.36 -11.88 13.97
C PHE A 189 3.44 -13.02 14.45
N GLU A 190 3.32 -13.22 15.76
CA GLU A 190 2.43 -14.21 16.37
C GLU A 190 1.49 -13.54 17.38
N GLY A 191 0.24 -13.97 17.41
CA GLY A 191 -0.76 -13.40 18.31
C GLY A 191 -1.12 -11.97 17.94
N THR A 192 -1.29 -11.08 18.92
CA THR A 192 -1.70 -9.69 18.65
C THR A 192 -0.64 -8.68 19.07
N THR A 193 -0.08 -7.95 18.10
CA THR A 193 0.77 -6.78 18.38
C THR A 193 -0.10 -5.53 18.56
N THR A 194 0.18 -4.73 19.59
CA THR A 194 -0.58 -3.53 19.95
C THR A 194 0.36 -2.38 20.31
N PHE A 195 -0.15 -1.14 20.36
CA PHE A 195 0.65 0.07 20.61
C PHE A 195 0.00 0.97 21.65
N GLY A 196 0.81 1.49 22.58
CA GLY A 196 0.37 2.49 23.55
C GLY A 196 0.09 3.86 22.91
N TYR A 197 -0.88 4.58 23.46
CA TYR A 197 -1.25 5.92 22.99
C TYR A 197 -0.24 6.99 23.40
N GLU A 198 0.27 7.73 22.42
CA GLU A 198 0.98 9.00 22.59
C GLU A 198 0.76 9.86 21.34
N GLU A 199 0.75 11.19 21.47
CA GLU A 199 0.71 12.11 20.33
C GLU A 199 2.12 12.37 19.82
N TRP A 200 2.59 11.54 18.89
CA TRP A 200 3.95 11.60 18.33
C TRP A 200 3.94 11.21 16.86
N LYS A 201 5.07 11.41 16.16
CA LYS A 201 5.15 11.23 14.71
C LYS A 201 5.36 9.78 14.26
N GLY A 202 5.69 8.88 15.18
CA GLY A 202 6.06 7.51 14.83
C GLY A 202 7.46 7.40 14.21
N PRO A 203 7.76 6.26 13.56
CA PRO A 203 6.82 5.19 13.21
C PRO A 203 6.49 4.24 14.36
N LEU A 204 5.34 3.56 14.29
CA LEU A 204 4.99 2.49 15.21
C LEU A 204 5.90 1.26 15.04
N ILE A 205 6.19 0.88 13.79
CA ILE A 205 7.05 -0.26 13.42
C ILE A 205 8.11 0.20 12.41
N SER A 206 9.34 -0.28 12.53
CA SER A 206 10.40 -0.01 11.54
C SER A 206 11.23 -1.25 11.25
N PHE A 207 11.50 -1.50 9.97
CA PHE A 207 12.34 -2.59 9.46
C PHE A 207 13.36 -2.08 8.46
N SER A 208 14.57 -2.67 8.50
CA SER A 208 15.61 -2.52 7.47
C SER A 208 16.54 -3.75 7.48
N GLY A 209 17.23 -4.00 6.35
CA GLY A 209 18.15 -5.12 6.20
C GLY A 209 18.12 -5.72 4.78
N THR A 210 18.94 -6.75 4.58
CA THR A 210 19.05 -7.47 3.29
C THR A 210 18.51 -8.89 3.43
N ASP A 211 17.84 -9.43 2.41
CA ASP A 211 17.33 -10.82 2.43
C ASP A 211 16.42 -11.09 3.66
N ILE A 212 15.58 -10.11 4.02
CA ILE A 212 14.70 -10.22 5.18
C ILE A 212 13.36 -10.80 4.75
N THR A 213 12.86 -11.78 5.49
CA THR A 213 11.50 -12.30 5.33
C THR A 213 10.64 -11.89 6.52
N ILE A 214 9.59 -11.12 6.28
CA ILE A 214 8.65 -10.66 7.31
C ILE A 214 7.28 -11.26 7.01
N HIS A 215 6.73 -12.02 7.95
CA HIS A 215 5.40 -12.62 7.77
C HIS A 215 4.64 -12.75 9.09
N GLY A 216 3.39 -13.16 9.02
CA GLY A 216 2.57 -13.43 10.18
C GLY A 216 2.16 -14.90 10.29
N ALA A 217 2.09 -15.41 11.51
CA ALA A 217 1.57 -16.73 11.82
C ALA A 217 0.03 -16.79 11.64
N ASP A 218 -0.52 -18.00 11.58
CA ASP A 218 -1.97 -18.19 11.50
C ASP A 218 -2.70 -17.45 12.65
N GLY A 219 -3.65 -16.60 12.28
CA GLY A 219 -4.45 -15.83 13.24
C GLY A 219 -3.75 -14.63 13.88
N HIS A 220 -2.55 -14.26 13.43
CA HIS A 220 -1.91 -13.03 13.92
C HIS A 220 -2.71 -11.77 13.54
N LEU A 221 -2.49 -10.71 14.31
CA LEU A 221 -3.04 -9.38 14.06
C LEU A 221 -2.04 -8.31 14.52
N ILE A 222 -1.83 -7.30 13.69
CA ILE A 222 -1.17 -6.05 14.08
C ILE A 222 -2.27 -4.99 14.20
N ASP A 223 -2.73 -4.75 15.43
CA ASP A 223 -3.73 -3.71 15.71
C ASP A 223 -3.00 -2.42 16.11
N MET A 224 -2.98 -1.44 15.20
CA MET A 224 -2.28 -0.18 15.42
C MET A 224 -3.08 0.81 16.29
N GLY A 225 -4.32 0.46 16.67
CA GLY A 225 -5.13 1.23 17.63
C GLY A 225 -5.43 2.67 17.19
N GLY A 226 -5.50 2.92 15.88
CA GLY A 226 -5.63 4.23 15.23
C GLY A 226 -6.84 5.05 15.68
N ASP A 227 -7.89 4.38 16.13
CA ASP A 227 -9.09 4.99 16.70
C ASP A 227 -8.83 5.82 17.98
N GLN A 228 -7.67 5.61 18.62
CA GLN A 228 -7.23 6.46 19.73
C GLN A 228 -6.78 7.85 19.27
N TRP A 229 -6.43 8.01 17.98
CA TRP A 229 -5.93 9.25 17.38
C TRP A 229 -6.90 9.93 16.42
N TRP A 230 -7.82 9.18 15.82
CA TRP A 230 -8.70 9.71 14.77
C TRP A 230 -9.54 10.90 15.26
N ASP A 231 -9.50 11.96 14.47
CA ASP A 231 -10.14 13.26 14.72
C ASP A 231 -10.62 13.91 13.40
N GLY A 232 -10.79 13.10 12.36
CA GLY A 232 -11.19 13.50 11.00
C GLY A 232 -10.14 14.27 10.19
N LYS A 233 -9.02 14.67 10.80
CA LYS A 233 -8.06 15.59 10.16
C LYS A 233 -6.79 14.91 9.69
N GLY A 234 -6.57 13.66 10.09
CA GLY A 234 -5.43 12.86 9.63
C GLY A 234 -4.10 13.57 9.88
N SER A 235 -3.26 13.66 8.87
CA SER A 235 -1.99 14.41 8.90
C SER A 235 -2.14 15.90 8.56
N ASN A 236 -3.33 16.36 8.20
CA ASN A 236 -3.59 17.75 7.80
C ASN A 236 -3.86 18.69 8.99
N GLY A 237 -4.01 18.15 10.21
CA GLY A 237 -4.17 18.92 11.44
C GLY A 237 -4.65 18.08 12.61
N GLY A 238 -5.08 18.75 13.68
CA GLY A 238 -5.55 18.09 14.90
C GLY A 238 -4.43 17.58 15.79
N VAL A 239 -4.60 16.41 16.41
CA VAL A 239 -3.55 15.77 17.23
C VAL A 239 -2.44 15.22 16.34
N THR A 240 -1.22 15.12 16.88
CA THR A 240 -0.11 14.48 16.15
C THR A 240 -0.31 12.96 16.19
N LYS A 241 -0.22 12.31 15.03
CA LYS A 241 -0.52 10.89 14.84
C LYS A 241 0.71 10.15 14.31
N PRO A 242 1.03 8.95 14.81
CA PRO A 242 2.22 8.24 14.37
C PRO A 242 1.99 7.52 13.04
N LYS A 243 2.99 7.55 12.16
CA LYS A 243 3.01 6.68 10.96
C LYS A 243 3.08 5.21 11.36
N GLY A 244 2.51 4.32 10.55
CA GLY A 244 2.38 2.90 10.87
C GLY A 244 3.69 2.12 10.78
N PHE A 245 4.10 1.79 9.55
CA PHE A 245 5.14 0.80 9.25
C PHE A 245 6.18 1.40 8.30
N TYR A 246 7.42 1.50 8.74
CA TYR A 246 8.55 1.86 7.88
C TYR A 246 9.20 0.60 7.33
N ALA A 247 9.05 0.39 6.03
CA ALA A 247 9.77 -0.58 5.23
C ALA A 247 10.91 0.14 4.52
N HIS A 248 11.87 0.64 5.29
CA HIS A 248 12.93 1.52 4.81
C HIS A 248 14.24 0.76 4.66
N SER A 249 14.98 0.99 3.57
CA SER A 249 16.27 0.32 3.34
C SER A 249 16.17 -1.22 3.46
N LEU A 250 15.09 -1.78 2.93
CA LEU A 250 14.95 -3.23 2.74
C LEU A 250 15.43 -3.57 1.33
N THR A 251 16.41 -4.47 1.25
CA THR A 251 17.00 -4.93 0.00
C THR A 251 16.76 -6.43 -0.17
N ASP A 252 16.37 -6.88 -1.36
CA ASP A 252 16.14 -8.29 -1.70
C ASP A 252 15.22 -9.00 -0.68
N SER A 253 14.18 -8.31 -0.22
CA SER A 253 13.39 -8.71 0.94
C SER A 253 11.93 -8.99 0.58
N VAL A 254 11.22 -9.69 1.48
CA VAL A 254 9.81 -10.04 1.31
C VAL A 254 9.02 -9.70 2.58
N ILE A 255 7.91 -9.00 2.42
CA ILE A 255 6.86 -8.83 3.44
C ILE A 255 5.64 -9.58 2.93
N THR A 256 5.09 -10.52 3.70
CA THR A 256 3.97 -11.34 3.23
C THR A 256 2.93 -11.68 4.28
N GLY A 257 1.67 -11.66 3.88
CA GLY A 257 0.55 -12.21 4.66
C GLY A 257 0.19 -11.43 5.91
N LEU A 258 0.68 -10.19 6.08
CA LEU A 258 0.39 -9.41 7.28
C LEU A 258 -1.08 -8.97 7.33
N ASN A 259 -1.69 -9.12 8.50
CA ASN A 259 -3.03 -8.66 8.81
C ASN A 259 -2.96 -7.45 9.74
N ILE A 260 -3.24 -6.26 9.20
CA ILE A 260 -3.08 -4.97 9.87
C ILE A 260 -4.44 -4.31 10.02
N LYS A 261 -4.66 -3.67 11.17
CA LYS A 261 -5.92 -3.01 11.48
C LYS A 261 -5.69 -1.64 12.13
N ASN A 262 -6.60 -0.71 11.85
CA ASN A 262 -6.72 0.59 12.52
C ASN A 262 -5.41 1.37 12.53
N THR A 263 -4.89 1.77 11.38
CA THR A 263 -3.71 2.61 11.30
C THR A 263 -4.05 4.06 11.71
N PRO A 264 -3.22 4.76 12.52
CA PRO A 264 -3.51 6.13 12.94
C PRO A 264 -3.58 7.12 11.76
N ILE A 265 -2.65 6.97 10.82
CA ILE A 265 -2.57 7.64 9.50
C ILE A 265 -2.03 6.61 8.49
N GLN A 266 -1.04 6.97 7.66
CA GLN A 266 -0.49 6.08 6.63
C GLN A 266 0.11 4.80 7.22
N CYS A 267 -0.15 3.68 6.56
CA CYS A 267 0.30 2.34 6.93
C CYS A 267 1.76 2.12 6.50
N PHE A 268 2.00 1.65 5.28
CA PHE A 268 3.37 1.40 4.81
C PHE A 268 3.99 2.64 4.20
N SER A 269 5.11 3.07 4.77
CA SER A 269 6.08 3.92 4.08
C SER A 269 7.20 3.02 3.55
N ILE A 270 7.28 2.89 2.23
CA ILE A 270 8.32 2.15 1.52
C ILE A 270 9.30 3.18 0.93
N ASN A 271 10.52 3.20 1.45
CA ASN A 271 11.50 4.22 1.08
C ASN A 271 12.93 3.69 1.06
N GLY A 272 13.71 4.03 0.03
CA GLY A 272 15.07 3.50 -0.12
C GLY A 272 15.11 1.97 -0.25
N ALA A 273 13.99 1.34 -0.64
CA ALA A 273 13.90 -0.10 -0.80
C ALA A 273 14.38 -0.52 -2.19
N GLU A 274 15.02 -1.68 -2.26
CA GLU A 274 15.53 -2.27 -3.50
C GLU A 274 15.08 -3.73 -3.61
N ASN A 275 14.39 -4.09 -4.68
CA ASN A 275 13.91 -5.47 -4.89
C ASN A 275 13.09 -6.00 -3.69
N LEU A 276 12.07 -5.22 -3.28
CA LEU A 276 11.17 -5.55 -2.17
C LEU A 276 9.87 -6.13 -2.71
N HIS A 277 9.52 -7.33 -2.26
CA HIS A 277 8.20 -7.94 -2.51
C HIS A 277 7.27 -7.72 -1.32
N VAL A 278 6.04 -7.27 -1.59
CA VAL A 278 5.00 -7.06 -0.59
C VAL A 278 3.75 -7.82 -1.03
N VAL A 279 3.43 -8.93 -0.37
CA VAL A 279 2.52 -9.95 -0.91
C VAL A 279 1.39 -10.28 0.06
N ASP A 280 0.15 -10.30 -0.41
CA ASP A 280 -1.04 -10.76 0.34
C ASP A 280 -1.25 -10.00 1.67
N ILE A 281 -1.04 -8.69 1.65
CA ILE A 281 -1.24 -7.83 2.81
C ILE A 281 -2.70 -7.44 2.94
N THR A 282 -3.26 -7.56 4.15
CA THR A 282 -4.59 -7.05 4.50
C THR A 282 -4.47 -5.84 5.40
N ILE A 283 -5.09 -4.72 5.02
CA ILE A 283 -5.21 -3.50 5.83
C ILE A 283 -6.69 -3.19 5.98
N ASP A 284 -7.20 -3.26 7.20
CA ASP A 284 -8.59 -2.94 7.52
C ASP A 284 -8.68 -1.75 8.47
N ASN A 285 -8.96 -0.58 7.89
CA ASN A 285 -9.27 0.66 8.61
C ASN A 285 -10.77 0.99 8.54
N SER A 286 -11.64 0.00 8.32
CA SER A 286 -13.08 0.23 8.13
C SER A 286 -13.86 0.50 9.43
N GLU A 287 -13.20 0.45 10.59
CA GLU A 287 -13.86 0.76 11.86
C GLU A 287 -14.21 2.25 11.97
N VAL A 288 -15.48 2.53 12.29
CA VAL A 288 -15.95 3.87 12.64
C VAL A 288 -16.15 3.90 14.15
N LYS A 289 -15.52 4.84 14.86
CA LYS A 289 -15.91 5.20 16.22
C LYS A 289 -16.34 6.65 16.26
N GLY A 290 -17.52 6.92 16.83
CA GLY A 290 -18.06 8.28 16.95
C GLY A 290 -18.79 8.75 15.70
N ASP A 291 -18.82 10.06 15.51
CA ASP A 291 -19.30 10.67 14.28
C ASP A 291 -18.28 10.43 13.16
N VAL A 292 -18.77 10.28 11.92
CA VAL A 292 -17.96 10.12 10.70
C VAL A 292 -16.84 11.16 10.59
N GLU A 293 -17.17 12.37 11.05
CA GLU A 293 -16.30 13.54 11.05
C GLU A 293 -15.10 13.40 11.98
N ASP A 294 -15.09 12.43 12.90
CA ASP A 294 -13.97 12.10 13.78
C ASP A 294 -13.26 10.80 13.35
N GLY A 295 -13.58 10.27 12.17
CA GLY A 295 -13.01 9.03 11.64
C GLY A 295 -11.57 9.13 11.13
N GLY A 296 -11.06 8.01 10.59
CA GLY A 296 -9.75 7.96 9.96
C GLY A 296 -9.63 8.87 8.73
N HIS A 297 -8.48 9.51 8.57
CA HIS A 297 -8.14 10.37 7.43
C HIS A 297 -6.63 10.29 7.16
N ASN A 298 -6.22 10.37 5.90
CA ASN A 298 -4.84 10.09 5.47
C ASN A 298 -4.33 8.71 5.93
N THR A 299 -5.19 7.70 5.78
CA THR A 299 -4.92 6.30 6.13
C THR A 299 -4.42 5.52 4.92
N ASP A 300 -3.51 6.12 4.15
CA ASP A 300 -2.90 5.56 2.94
C ASP A 300 -2.33 4.16 3.24
N ALA A 301 -2.52 3.20 2.32
CA ALA A 301 -2.06 1.84 2.53
C ALA A 301 -0.58 1.67 2.19
N PHE A 302 -0.17 2.05 0.99
CA PHE A 302 1.22 1.95 0.52
C PHE A 302 1.70 3.27 -0.08
N ASP A 303 2.58 3.96 0.67
CA ASP A 303 3.32 5.12 0.18
C ASP A 303 4.70 4.68 -0.31
N VAL A 304 4.99 4.84 -1.59
CA VAL A 304 6.29 4.52 -2.18
C VAL A 304 7.04 5.80 -2.53
N GLY A 305 8.31 5.87 -2.16
CA GLY A 305 9.23 6.95 -2.54
C GLY A 305 10.65 6.44 -2.67
N SER A 306 11.46 7.03 -3.54
CA SER A 306 12.91 6.78 -3.67
C SER A 306 13.30 5.31 -3.57
N SER A 307 12.56 4.45 -4.28
CA SER A 307 12.73 3.00 -4.24
C SER A 307 12.82 2.44 -5.66
N THR A 308 13.44 1.27 -5.80
CA THR A 308 13.57 0.58 -7.09
C THR A 308 13.20 -0.90 -6.96
N GLY A 309 12.42 -1.46 -7.90
CA GLY A 309 12.02 -2.86 -7.80
C GLY A 309 11.10 -3.12 -6.62
N VAL A 310 9.95 -2.43 -6.54
CA VAL A 310 8.94 -2.68 -5.49
C VAL A 310 7.76 -3.41 -6.10
N TYR A 311 7.49 -4.63 -5.63
CA TYR A 311 6.48 -5.52 -6.20
C TYR A 311 5.38 -5.84 -5.18
N ILE A 312 4.28 -5.09 -5.25
CA ILE A 312 3.12 -5.26 -4.38
C ILE A 312 2.09 -6.15 -5.10
N SER A 313 1.60 -7.20 -4.44
CA SER A 313 0.61 -8.10 -5.04
C SER A 313 -0.40 -8.63 -4.02
N GLY A 314 -1.64 -8.85 -4.48
CA GLY A 314 -2.68 -9.50 -3.66
C GLY A 314 -3.18 -8.67 -2.47
N ALA A 315 -2.94 -7.36 -2.46
CA ALA A 315 -3.31 -6.50 -1.35
C ALA A 315 -4.85 -6.40 -1.21
N ASN A 316 -5.34 -6.42 0.03
CA ASN A 316 -6.75 -6.17 0.36
C ASN A 316 -6.82 -4.99 1.33
N VAL A 317 -7.34 -3.87 0.84
CA VAL A 317 -7.29 -2.58 1.53
C VAL A 317 -8.70 -2.04 1.72
N LYS A 318 -9.03 -1.67 2.96
CA LYS A 318 -10.16 -0.81 3.30
C LYS A 318 -9.64 0.39 4.07
N ASN A 319 -9.71 1.58 3.50
CA ASN A 319 -9.16 2.79 4.11
C ASN A 319 -9.93 4.06 3.69
N GLN A 320 -9.37 5.22 4.00
CA GLN A 320 -9.96 6.55 3.74
C GLN A 320 -9.07 7.45 2.89
N ASP A 321 -7.97 6.94 2.34
CA ASP A 321 -7.08 7.67 1.44
C ASP A 321 -6.49 6.72 0.38
N ASP A 322 -5.35 7.02 -0.22
CA ASP A 322 -4.78 6.21 -1.30
C ASP A 322 -4.59 4.74 -0.91
N CYS A 323 -5.04 3.83 -1.78
CA CYS A 323 -4.67 2.42 -1.70
C CYS A 323 -3.18 2.25 -2.04
N LEU A 324 -2.69 3.05 -2.99
CA LEU A 324 -1.30 3.17 -3.36
C LEU A 324 -1.02 4.63 -3.72
N ALA A 325 0.10 5.17 -3.24
CA ALA A 325 0.63 6.46 -3.65
C ALA A 325 2.12 6.34 -4.01
N ILE A 326 2.45 6.39 -5.30
CA ILE A 326 3.84 6.38 -5.77
C ILE A 326 4.32 7.82 -5.93
N ASN A 327 5.02 8.34 -4.93
CA ASN A 327 5.55 9.70 -4.93
C ASN A 327 6.82 9.81 -5.80
N SER A 328 7.65 8.76 -5.78
CA SER A 328 8.84 8.59 -6.61
C SER A 328 9.32 7.14 -6.62
N GLY A 329 10.10 6.75 -7.61
CA GLY A 329 10.74 5.45 -7.73
C GLY A 329 10.71 4.87 -9.15
N THR A 330 11.34 3.71 -9.32
CA THR A 330 11.48 3.03 -10.61
C THR A 330 11.18 1.54 -10.50
N ASP A 331 10.67 0.93 -11.58
CA ASP A 331 10.38 -0.51 -11.63
C ASP A 331 9.45 -0.96 -10.49
N ILE A 332 8.26 -0.36 -10.45
CA ILE A 332 7.25 -0.61 -9.40
C ILE A 332 6.06 -1.34 -10.02
N SER A 333 5.57 -2.39 -9.36
CA SER A 333 4.32 -3.04 -9.75
C SER A 333 3.32 -3.15 -8.61
N PHE A 334 2.04 -2.99 -8.91
CA PHE A 334 0.93 -3.19 -7.99
C PHE A 334 -0.16 -4.02 -8.68
N THR A 335 -0.38 -5.26 -8.24
CA THR A 335 -1.19 -6.23 -8.99
C THR A 335 -2.17 -7.01 -8.11
N GLY A 336 -3.31 -7.44 -8.68
CA GLY A 336 -4.21 -8.35 -7.98
C GLY A 336 -4.87 -7.74 -6.74
N ALA A 337 -4.98 -6.42 -6.64
CA ALA A 337 -5.41 -5.76 -5.42
C ALA A 337 -6.92 -5.53 -5.36
N THR A 338 -7.46 -5.54 -4.14
CA THR A 338 -8.82 -5.08 -3.83
C THR A 338 -8.71 -3.83 -2.97
N CYS A 339 -9.05 -2.67 -3.55
CA CYS A 339 -9.05 -1.39 -2.87
C CYS A 339 -10.49 -0.94 -2.61
N SER A 340 -10.80 -0.54 -1.38
CA SER A 340 -12.15 -0.11 -1.02
C SER A 340 -12.21 1.09 -0.07
N GLY A 341 -13.15 1.99 -0.32
CA GLY A 341 -13.46 3.15 0.51
C GLY A 341 -12.55 4.39 0.33
N GLY A 342 -11.28 4.18 -0.04
CA GLY A 342 -10.26 5.21 -0.16
C GLY A 342 -10.26 6.04 -1.46
N HIS A 343 -9.09 6.56 -1.83
CA HIS A 343 -8.86 7.44 -2.98
C HIS A 343 -8.27 6.74 -4.22
N GLY A 344 -8.32 5.40 -4.24
CA GLY A 344 -7.92 4.60 -5.39
C GLY A 344 -6.42 4.34 -5.47
N ILE A 345 -5.91 4.14 -6.69
CA ILE A 345 -4.52 3.79 -6.97
C ILE A 345 -3.88 4.99 -7.68
N SER A 346 -2.91 5.61 -7.03
CA SER A 346 -2.36 6.91 -7.40
C SER A 346 -0.88 6.86 -7.75
N ILE A 347 -0.51 7.53 -8.83
CA ILE A 347 0.82 8.11 -9.00
C ILE A 347 0.80 9.53 -8.40
N GLY A 348 1.75 9.78 -7.52
CA GLY A 348 2.00 11.08 -6.91
C GLY A 348 1.40 11.27 -5.52
N SER A 349 1.44 12.50 -4.98
CA SER A 349 1.81 13.70 -5.73
C SER A 349 3.28 13.72 -6.14
N VAL A 350 3.58 13.92 -7.42
CA VAL A 350 4.96 13.98 -7.93
C VAL A 350 5.40 15.43 -8.02
N GLY A 351 6.55 15.78 -7.43
CA GLY A 351 7.04 17.15 -7.35
C GLY A 351 7.20 17.65 -5.90
N GLY A 352 8.07 18.64 -5.71
CA GLY A 352 8.28 19.31 -4.42
C GLY A 352 9.00 18.48 -3.35
N ARG A 353 9.63 17.35 -3.73
CA ARG A 353 10.41 16.45 -2.85
C ARG A 353 11.87 16.39 -3.30
N ASP A 354 12.70 15.68 -2.53
CA ASP A 354 14.09 15.40 -2.90
C ASP A 354 14.20 14.54 -4.17
N ASP A 355 13.22 13.66 -4.38
CA ASP A 355 13.07 12.81 -5.56
C ASP A 355 11.66 12.97 -6.14
N ASN A 356 11.59 13.31 -7.43
CA ASN A 356 10.36 13.61 -8.16
C ASN A 356 10.28 12.81 -9.47
N THR A 357 10.95 11.66 -9.53
CA THR A 357 10.98 10.80 -10.71
C THR A 357 10.12 9.57 -10.46
N VAL A 358 9.17 9.31 -11.35
CA VAL A 358 8.43 8.05 -11.43
C VAL A 358 8.65 7.46 -12.81
N GLU A 359 9.22 6.26 -12.89
CA GLU A 359 9.50 5.59 -14.17
C GLU A 359 9.22 4.09 -14.11
N ASN A 360 8.74 3.49 -15.20
CA ASN A 360 8.50 2.04 -15.32
C ASN A 360 7.56 1.50 -14.23
N VAL A 361 6.30 1.95 -14.25
CA VAL A 361 5.29 1.50 -13.28
C VAL A 361 4.25 0.64 -13.97
N PHE A 362 3.91 -0.51 -13.37
CA PHE A 362 2.89 -1.43 -13.88
C PHE A 362 1.82 -1.75 -12.82
N ILE A 363 0.63 -1.22 -13.02
CA ILE A 363 -0.53 -1.41 -12.13
C ILE A 363 -1.55 -2.25 -12.88
N SER A 364 -1.97 -3.40 -12.32
CA SER A 364 -2.88 -4.27 -13.03
C SER A 364 -3.80 -5.17 -12.20
N ASP A 365 -4.77 -5.78 -12.89
CA ASP A 365 -5.62 -6.85 -12.37
C ASP A 365 -6.26 -6.54 -11.02
N SER A 366 -6.70 -5.29 -10.85
CA SER A 366 -7.12 -4.75 -9.55
C SER A 366 -8.56 -4.22 -9.61
N THR A 367 -9.23 -4.29 -8.47
CA THR A 367 -10.59 -3.76 -8.30
C THR A 367 -10.57 -2.57 -7.36
N ILE A 368 -11.19 -1.47 -7.78
CA ILE A 368 -11.39 -0.29 -6.94
C ILE A 368 -12.88 -0.11 -6.75
N THR A 369 -13.32 -0.22 -5.51
CA THR A 369 -14.73 -0.15 -5.17
C THR A 369 -14.98 0.93 -4.15
N ASP A 370 -16.06 1.66 -4.32
CA ASP A 370 -16.60 2.36 -3.18
C ASP A 370 -17.42 1.40 -2.31
N SER A 371 -17.16 1.42 -1.01
CA SER A 371 -17.98 0.68 -0.05
C SER A 371 -19.15 1.56 0.38
N ASP A 372 -20.37 1.15 0.01
CA ASP A 372 -21.67 1.81 0.30
C ASP A 372 -22.01 1.91 1.80
N ASN A 373 -21.04 1.78 2.71
CA ASN A 373 -21.24 1.88 4.16
C ASN A 373 -21.41 3.33 4.65
N GLY A 374 -21.93 4.23 3.79
CA GLY A 374 -22.78 5.37 4.15
C GLY A 374 -22.26 6.42 5.12
N ALA A 375 -20.96 6.45 5.42
CA ALA A 375 -20.49 7.17 6.60
C ALA A 375 -19.00 7.54 6.53
N TYR A 376 -18.41 7.76 5.35
CA TYR A 376 -17.02 8.25 5.28
C TYR A 376 -16.90 9.31 4.19
N HIS A 377 -16.72 10.55 4.65
CA HIS A 377 -16.52 11.81 3.96
C HIS A 377 -16.66 11.77 2.42
N GLU A 378 -17.82 12.23 1.93
CA GLU A 378 -18.31 12.08 0.55
C GLU A 378 -17.48 12.79 -0.53
N LEU A 379 -16.40 13.51 -0.20
CA LEU A 379 -15.91 14.58 -1.06
C LEU A 379 -14.79 14.22 -2.05
N HIS A 380 -14.06 13.09 -1.89
CA HIS A 380 -12.85 12.85 -2.69
C HIS A 380 -12.60 11.40 -3.12
N ARG A 381 -13.62 10.55 -3.27
CA ARG A 381 -13.41 9.17 -3.72
C ARG A 381 -13.09 9.09 -5.21
N LEU A 382 -11.81 8.82 -5.48
CA LEU A 382 -11.19 8.74 -6.80
C LEU A 382 -10.78 7.28 -7.06
N SER A 383 -10.36 6.99 -8.29
CA SER A 383 -10.00 5.64 -8.68
C SER A 383 -8.62 5.55 -9.33
N VAL A 384 -8.51 5.63 -10.65
CA VAL A 384 -7.19 5.69 -11.31
C VAL A 384 -6.72 7.13 -11.29
N ARG A 385 -5.56 7.39 -10.67
CA ARG A 385 -5.11 8.77 -10.45
C ARG A 385 -3.64 9.00 -10.80
N ILE A 386 -3.37 10.13 -11.45
CA ILE A 386 -2.03 10.72 -11.53
C ILE A 386 -2.15 12.18 -11.13
N LYS A 387 -1.41 12.58 -10.08
CA LYS A 387 -1.39 13.95 -9.55
C LYS A 387 0.05 14.48 -9.53
N THR A 388 0.31 15.60 -10.19
CA THR A 388 1.61 16.29 -10.10
C THR A 388 1.46 17.64 -9.40
N VAL A 389 2.50 18.03 -8.67
CA VAL A 389 2.47 19.25 -7.86
C VAL A 389 2.59 20.49 -8.76
N TYR A 390 1.71 21.47 -8.53
CA TYR A 390 1.72 22.77 -9.19
C TYR A 390 3.09 23.46 -9.03
N ASP A 391 3.64 23.97 -10.13
CA ASP A 391 4.92 24.71 -10.21
C ASP A 391 6.14 23.90 -9.70
N ALA A 392 6.01 22.57 -9.63
CA ALA A 392 7.10 21.68 -9.29
C ALA A 392 7.88 21.20 -10.53
N THR A 393 8.98 20.50 -10.29
CA THR A 393 9.77 19.85 -11.34
C THR A 393 9.94 18.37 -11.04
N GLY A 394 9.93 17.54 -12.09
CA GLY A 394 10.01 16.08 -11.96
C GLY A 394 9.71 15.38 -13.28
N SER A 395 9.30 14.12 -13.22
CA SER A 395 8.80 13.38 -14.39
C SER A 395 7.98 12.17 -13.99
N VAL A 396 6.96 11.86 -14.78
CA VAL A 396 6.20 10.60 -14.75
C VAL A 396 6.31 9.97 -16.14
N LYS A 397 6.89 8.77 -16.22
CA LYS A 397 7.22 8.15 -17.50
C LYS A 397 6.98 6.64 -17.51
N ASN A 398 6.50 6.10 -18.62
CA ASN A 398 6.31 4.66 -18.81
C ASN A 398 5.48 4.04 -17.68
N VAL A 399 4.26 4.55 -17.52
CA VAL A 399 3.30 4.09 -16.52
C VAL A 399 2.20 3.33 -17.25
N THR A 400 1.81 2.17 -16.74
CA THR A 400 0.71 1.39 -17.27
C THR A 400 -0.32 1.09 -16.19
N TYR A 401 -1.58 1.39 -16.46
CA TYR A 401 -2.74 0.84 -15.77
C TYR A 401 -3.43 -0.15 -16.71
N SER A 402 -3.61 -1.41 -16.28
CA SER A 402 -4.20 -2.48 -17.11
C SER A 402 -5.22 -3.31 -16.34
N SER A 403 -6.32 -3.72 -16.96
CA SER A 403 -7.28 -4.66 -16.33
C SER A 403 -7.83 -4.16 -14.98
N ILE A 404 -8.27 -2.90 -14.92
CA ILE A 404 -8.76 -2.29 -13.68
C ILE A 404 -10.29 -2.24 -13.71
N THR A 405 -10.94 -2.76 -12.65
CA THR A 405 -12.41 -2.76 -12.54
C THR A 405 -12.88 -1.77 -11.49
N LEU A 406 -13.81 -0.88 -11.86
CA LEU A 406 -14.33 0.21 -11.05
C LEU A 406 -15.79 -0.01 -10.64
N SER A 407 -16.15 0.32 -9.40
CA SER A 407 -17.56 0.31 -8.98
C SER A 407 -17.84 1.37 -7.92
N GLY A 408 -18.93 2.14 -8.09
CA GLY A 408 -19.45 3.05 -7.08
C GLY A 408 -18.62 4.32 -6.84
N ILE A 409 -17.65 4.63 -7.71
CA ILE A 409 -16.74 5.76 -7.54
C ILE A 409 -17.50 7.10 -7.49
N LYS A 410 -17.18 7.98 -6.54
CA LYS A 410 -18.01 9.17 -6.24
C LYS A 410 -17.54 10.48 -6.88
N LYS A 411 -16.27 10.60 -7.28
CA LYS A 411 -15.75 11.83 -7.88
C LYS A 411 -15.24 11.64 -9.30
N TYR A 412 -14.14 10.91 -9.49
CA TYR A 412 -13.56 10.66 -10.81
C TYR A 412 -13.19 9.19 -11.00
N GLY A 413 -13.62 8.59 -12.11
CA GLY A 413 -13.19 7.25 -12.52
C GLY A 413 -11.70 7.23 -12.89
N ILE A 414 -11.30 8.11 -13.80
CA ILE A 414 -9.90 8.38 -14.11
C ILE A 414 -9.66 9.88 -13.94
N VAL A 415 -8.62 10.23 -13.18
CA VAL A 415 -8.18 11.62 -13.02
C VAL A 415 -6.68 11.74 -13.27
N ILE A 416 -6.30 12.64 -14.18
CA ILE A 416 -4.90 12.96 -14.44
C ILE A 416 -4.76 14.48 -14.44
N GLU A 417 -4.10 15.03 -13.43
CA GLU A 417 -4.07 16.47 -13.18
C GLU A 417 -2.66 16.97 -12.79
N GLN A 418 -2.25 18.13 -13.33
CA GLN A 418 -0.93 18.74 -13.13
C GLN A 418 -0.97 20.05 -12.33
N ASP A 419 -1.93 20.18 -11.42
CA ASP A 419 -2.29 21.42 -10.75
C ASP A 419 -2.42 21.27 -9.20
N TYR A 420 -1.87 20.20 -8.62
CA TYR A 420 -2.07 19.85 -7.21
C TYR A 420 -1.23 20.72 -6.26
N GLU A 421 -1.83 21.37 -5.26
CA GLU A 421 -1.15 22.21 -4.27
C GLU A 421 -1.69 21.95 -2.86
N ASN A 422 -0.81 21.67 -1.89
CA ASN A 422 -1.15 21.57 -0.46
C ASN A 422 -2.39 20.71 -0.12
N GLY A 423 -2.60 19.61 -0.87
CA GLY A 423 -3.73 18.71 -0.65
C GLY A 423 -4.98 19.04 -1.44
N SER A 424 -4.93 19.97 -2.39
CA SER A 424 -6.07 20.32 -3.25
C SER A 424 -5.65 20.77 -4.66
N PRO A 425 -6.46 20.52 -5.70
CA PRO A 425 -6.23 21.06 -7.04
C PRO A 425 -6.40 22.59 -7.08
N THR A 426 -5.63 23.27 -7.92
CA THR A 426 -5.69 24.73 -8.10
C THR A 426 -6.60 25.16 -9.26
N GLY A 427 -6.93 24.24 -10.17
CA GLY A 427 -7.63 24.47 -11.42
C GLY A 427 -6.75 25.01 -12.54
N THR A 428 -5.42 25.05 -12.37
CA THR A 428 -4.49 25.55 -13.40
C THR A 428 -3.25 24.67 -13.49
N PRO A 429 -3.09 23.87 -14.56
CA PRO A 429 -1.97 22.93 -14.66
C PRO A 429 -0.65 23.64 -14.99
N THR A 430 0.47 23.01 -14.60
CA THR A 430 1.84 23.48 -14.90
C THR A 430 2.65 22.37 -15.58
N ASP A 431 3.66 22.76 -16.38
CA ASP A 431 4.37 21.87 -17.31
C ASP A 431 5.67 21.26 -16.76
N GLY A 432 6.04 21.57 -15.52
CA GLY A 432 7.33 21.17 -14.93
C GLY A 432 7.48 19.68 -14.60
N VAL A 433 6.38 18.92 -14.58
CA VAL A 433 6.37 17.46 -14.32
C VAL A 433 5.70 16.73 -15.49
N PRO A 434 6.38 16.53 -16.63
CA PRO A 434 5.79 15.89 -17.79
C PRO A 434 5.30 14.46 -17.51
N ILE A 435 4.13 14.12 -18.05
CA ILE A 435 3.52 12.78 -18.00
C ILE A 435 3.59 12.16 -19.40
N THR A 436 4.52 11.23 -19.59
CA THR A 436 4.84 10.66 -20.92
C THR A 436 4.75 9.14 -20.93
N ASP A 437 4.43 8.55 -22.08
CA ASP A 437 4.38 7.08 -22.24
C ASP A 437 3.43 6.44 -21.21
N LEU A 438 2.22 7.00 -21.10
CA LEU A 438 1.16 6.47 -20.25
C LEU A 438 0.30 5.50 -21.05
N THR A 439 0.14 4.27 -20.55
CA THR A 439 -0.80 3.29 -21.10
C THR A 439 -1.97 3.09 -20.16
N LEU A 440 -3.19 3.26 -20.67
CA LEU A 440 -4.45 2.92 -20.00
C LEU A 440 -5.12 1.81 -20.83
N SER A 441 -5.15 0.59 -20.29
CA SER A 441 -5.75 -0.57 -20.98
C SER A 441 -6.81 -1.25 -20.13
N ASP A 442 -7.95 -1.61 -20.73
CA ASP A 442 -8.94 -2.50 -20.13
C ASP A 442 -9.41 -2.00 -18.74
N ILE A 443 -9.66 -0.69 -18.63
CA ILE A 443 -10.20 -0.04 -17.43
C ILE A 443 -11.72 0.09 -17.61
N THR A 444 -12.48 -0.68 -16.85
CA THR A 444 -13.93 -0.78 -17.04
C THR A 444 -14.69 -0.62 -15.73
N GLY A 445 -15.94 -0.16 -15.80
CA GLY A 445 -16.80 -0.11 -14.62
C GLY A 445 -17.78 1.05 -14.61
N SER A 446 -18.16 1.47 -13.41
CA SER A 446 -19.14 2.53 -13.21
C SER A 446 -18.76 3.53 -12.13
N VAL A 447 -19.06 4.80 -12.39
CA VAL A 447 -19.05 5.90 -11.41
C VAL A 447 -20.49 6.24 -10.99
N GLY A 448 -20.65 6.96 -9.87
CA GLY A 448 -21.94 7.47 -9.40
C GLY A 448 -22.48 8.64 -10.23
N ASP A 449 -23.75 9.00 -10.05
CA ASP A 449 -24.45 9.99 -10.87
C ASP A 449 -23.82 11.40 -10.83
N ASP A 450 -23.27 11.80 -9.68
CA ASP A 450 -22.63 13.11 -9.47
C ASP A 450 -21.11 13.10 -9.74
N ALA A 451 -20.57 11.96 -10.21
CA ALA A 451 -19.16 11.81 -10.56
C ALA A 451 -18.90 12.09 -12.04
N ALA A 452 -17.63 12.26 -12.44
CA ALA A 452 -17.24 12.21 -13.85
C ALA A 452 -16.47 10.92 -14.17
N PRO A 453 -16.75 10.24 -15.30
CA PRO A 453 -15.97 9.10 -15.76
C PRO A 453 -14.47 9.44 -15.91
N TYR A 454 -14.18 10.62 -16.47
CA TYR A 454 -12.84 11.07 -16.80
C TYR A 454 -12.67 12.55 -16.44
N PHE A 455 -11.48 12.92 -15.96
CA PHE A 455 -11.05 14.31 -15.77
C PHE A 455 -9.56 14.43 -16.07
N ILE A 456 -9.21 15.13 -17.15
CA ILE A 456 -7.82 15.31 -17.59
C ILE A 456 -7.48 16.80 -17.60
N LEU A 457 -6.51 17.21 -16.80
CA LEU A 457 -6.03 18.59 -16.70
C LEU A 457 -4.50 18.64 -16.84
N CYS A 458 -4.05 18.76 -18.08
CA CYS A 458 -2.66 18.56 -18.49
C CYS A 458 -2.06 19.83 -19.13
N ALA A 459 -0.87 20.22 -18.69
CA ALA A 459 -0.02 21.21 -19.36
C ALA A 459 1.14 20.56 -20.14
N ALA A 460 1.58 19.36 -19.75
CA ALA A 460 2.68 18.62 -20.37
C ALA A 460 2.42 17.11 -20.35
N CYS A 461 1.59 16.65 -21.29
CA CYS A 461 1.24 15.24 -21.45
C CYS A 461 1.47 14.81 -22.92
N SER A 462 2.14 13.67 -23.15
CA SER A 462 2.40 13.16 -24.51
C SER A 462 2.54 11.64 -24.57
N ASP A 463 2.37 11.09 -25.77
CA ASP A 463 2.63 9.67 -26.06
C ASP A 463 1.79 8.69 -25.23
N TRP A 464 0.50 9.01 -25.05
CA TRP A 464 -0.42 8.14 -24.35
C TRP A 464 -1.02 7.08 -25.28
N THR A 465 -1.24 5.88 -24.74
CA THR A 465 -1.95 4.79 -25.40
C THR A 465 -3.17 4.42 -24.58
N VAL A 466 -4.36 4.51 -25.19
CA VAL A 466 -5.64 4.21 -24.53
C VAL A 466 -6.37 3.13 -25.33
N SER A 467 -6.75 2.04 -24.67
CA SER A 467 -7.51 0.94 -25.30
C SER A 467 -8.42 0.22 -24.31
N GLY A 468 -9.65 -0.10 -24.70
CA GLY A 468 -10.56 -0.85 -23.82
C GLY A 468 -10.95 -0.11 -22.54
N VAL A 469 -10.90 1.22 -22.54
CA VAL A 469 -11.34 2.06 -21.41
C VAL A 469 -12.84 2.36 -21.57
N GLU A 470 -13.66 1.81 -20.67
CA GLU A 470 -15.11 1.94 -20.68
C GLU A 470 -15.64 2.18 -19.25
N VAL A 471 -15.60 3.44 -18.81
CA VAL A 471 -16.17 3.88 -17.53
C VAL A 471 -17.54 4.53 -17.79
N THR A 472 -18.57 3.98 -17.15
CA THR A 472 -19.98 4.36 -17.37
C THR A 472 -20.59 5.09 -16.17
N GLY A 473 -21.74 5.74 -16.36
CA GLY A 473 -22.39 6.54 -15.32
C GLY A 473 -21.85 7.97 -15.25
N GLY A 474 -22.31 8.73 -14.27
CA GLY A 474 -21.86 10.09 -14.04
C GLY A 474 -22.20 11.09 -15.16
N THR A 475 -21.55 12.26 -15.09
CA THR A 475 -21.61 13.34 -16.08
C THR A 475 -20.20 13.64 -16.58
N ALA A 476 -20.00 13.70 -17.90
CA ALA A 476 -18.70 14.06 -18.47
C ALA A 476 -18.27 15.46 -18.00
N SER A 477 -16.99 15.60 -17.63
CA SER A 477 -16.44 16.89 -17.21
C SER A 477 -16.33 17.84 -18.41
N ASP A 478 -16.70 19.10 -18.21
CA ASP A 478 -16.50 20.20 -19.16
C ASP A 478 -15.19 20.98 -18.91
N GLU A 479 -14.39 20.53 -17.94
CA GLU A 479 -13.16 21.17 -17.48
C GLU A 479 -11.89 20.41 -17.94
N CYS A 480 -12.02 19.38 -18.78
CA CYS A 480 -10.83 18.70 -19.32
C CYS A 480 -10.04 19.62 -20.25
N GLU A 481 -8.72 19.64 -20.09
CA GLU A 481 -7.79 20.42 -20.91
C GLU A 481 -6.47 19.64 -21.09
N GLY A 482 -5.90 19.72 -22.31
CA GLY A 482 -4.55 19.24 -22.58
C GLY A 482 -4.41 17.74 -22.81
N GLU A 483 -5.48 17.05 -23.22
CA GLU A 483 -5.39 15.67 -23.67
C GLU A 483 -4.37 15.52 -24.82
N PRO A 484 -3.48 14.49 -24.78
CA PRO A 484 -2.54 14.26 -25.86
C PRO A 484 -3.22 13.88 -27.18
N SER A 485 -2.57 14.22 -28.30
CA SER A 485 -3.06 13.87 -29.64
C SER A 485 -3.33 12.37 -29.78
N GLY A 486 -4.56 12.01 -30.15
CA GLY A 486 -4.97 10.61 -30.36
C GLY A 486 -5.63 9.95 -29.14
N VAL A 487 -5.73 10.67 -28.02
CA VAL A 487 -6.59 10.35 -26.88
C VAL A 487 -7.93 11.07 -27.07
N ASP A 488 -9.01 10.42 -26.65
CA ASP A 488 -10.41 10.90 -26.71
C ASP A 488 -11.14 10.31 -25.50
N LEU A 489 -10.76 10.75 -24.29
CA LEU A 489 -11.41 10.35 -23.03
C LEU A 489 -12.44 11.40 -22.62
N CYS A 490 -12.05 12.67 -22.71
CA CYS A 490 -12.92 13.84 -22.73
C CYS A 490 -13.07 14.34 -24.19
#